data_AF-A0AB39NNS7-F1
#
_entry.id   AF-A0AB39NNS7-F1
#
_cell.length_a   1.000
_cell.length_b   1.000
_cell.length_c   1.000
_cell.angle_alpha   90.00
_cell.angle_beta   90.00
_cell.angle_gamma   90.00
#
_symmetry.space_group_name_H-M   'P 1'
#
loop_
_entity.id
_entity.type
_entity.pdbx_description
1 polymer ?
#
loop_
_entity_poly.entity_id
_entity_poly.type
_entity_poly.pdbx_seq_one_letter_code
_entity_poly.pdbx_strand_id
1 'polypeptide(L)'
;MTAQDYDSQLLESVAVRRRRLRDALVFGTQRQRRTLDERVGRVIAGMVIAAVLCAGCVGWSFVSHRLMGQDPYSGGGPTPSSSHTSR
;
A
#
# COMPACT_ATOMS: atom_id res chain seq x y z
N MET A 1 -40.86 -29.49 -20.61
CA MET A 1 -40.09 -28.39 -19.99
C MET A 1 -39.23 -29.01 -18.92
N THR A 2 -37.92 -29.04 -19.13
CA THR A 2 -36.98 -29.76 -18.27
C THR A 2 -36.56 -28.84 -17.11
N ALA A 3 -36.17 -29.41 -15.97
CA ALA A 3 -35.80 -28.65 -14.77
C ALA A 3 -34.71 -27.58 -15.04
N GLN A 4 -33.91 -27.76 -16.09
CA GLN A 4 -32.82 -26.89 -16.50
C GLN A 4 -33.26 -25.48 -16.95
N ASP A 5 -34.45 -25.35 -17.55
CA ASP A 5 -35.00 -24.04 -17.94
C ASP A 5 -35.44 -23.23 -16.71
N TYR A 6 -35.85 -23.92 -15.65
CA TYR A 6 -36.29 -23.33 -14.38
C TYR A 6 -35.09 -22.80 -13.58
N ASP A 7 -34.00 -23.56 -13.54
CA ASP A 7 -32.73 -23.12 -12.93
C ASP A 7 -32.12 -21.94 -13.69
N SER A 8 -32.25 -21.92 -15.02
CA SER A 8 -31.78 -20.80 -15.85
C SER A 8 -32.54 -19.50 -15.54
N GLN A 9 -33.87 -19.59 -15.38
CA GLN A 9 -34.70 -18.45 -14.97
C GLN A 9 -34.39 -18.00 -13.54
N LEU A 10 -34.13 -18.93 -12.62
CA LEU A 10 -33.71 -18.62 -11.26
C LEU A 10 -32.34 -17.93 -11.23
N LEU A 11 -31.38 -18.42 -12.00
CA LEU A 11 -30.04 -17.86 -12.08
C LEU A 11 -30.04 -16.46 -12.70
N GLU A 12 -30.82 -16.21 -13.75
CA GLU A 12 -30.98 -14.85 -14.29
C GLU A 12 -31.58 -13.90 -13.24
N SER A 13 -32.63 -14.32 -12.54
CA SER A 13 -33.28 -13.46 -11.53
C SER A 13 -32.37 -13.15 -10.32
N VAL A 14 -31.64 -14.15 -9.83
CA VAL A 14 -30.70 -14.01 -8.71
C VAL A 14 -29.50 -13.18 -9.13
N ALA A 15 -28.97 -13.38 -10.34
CA ALA A 15 -27.87 -12.58 -10.87
C ALA A 15 -28.22 -11.10 -10.94
N VAL A 16 -29.44 -10.75 -11.38
CA VAL A 16 -29.91 -9.36 -11.42
C VAL A 16 -30.06 -8.78 -10.01
N ARG A 17 -30.64 -9.53 -9.06
CA ARG A 17 -30.79 -9.06 -7.68
C ARG A 17 -29.44 -8.87 -7.01
N ARG A 18 -28.51 -9.80 -7.19
CA ARG A 18 -27.13 -9.70 -6.67
C ARG A 18 -26.40 -8.52 -7.30
N ARG A 19 -26.57 -8.30 -8.60
CA ARG A 19 -25.94 -7.17 -9.30
C ARG A 19 -26.50 -5.83 -8.83
N ARG A 20 -27.81 -5.70 -8.64
CA ARG A 20 -28.43 -4.48 -8.07
C ARG A 20 -28.02 -4.24 -6.62
N LEU A 21 -27.89 -5.29 -5.81
CA LEU A 21 -27.38 -5.19 -4.44
C LEU A 21 -25.90 -4.83 -4.42
N ARG A 22 -25.10 -5.41 -5.33
CA ARG A 22 -23.67 -5.14 -5.43
C ARG A 22 -23.42 -3.75 -5.98
N ASP A 23 -24.19 -3.32 -6.97
CA ASP A 23 -24.19 -1.95 -7.42
C ASP A 23 -24.65 -1.07 -6.26
N ALA A 24 -25.77 -1.31 -5.57
CA ALA A 24 -26.15 -0.51 -4.40
C ALA A 24 -25.14 -0.55 -3.22
N LEU A 25 -24.32 -1.58 -3.07
CA LEU A 25 -23.24 -1.64 -2.07
C LEU A 25 -21.99 -0.89 -2.52
N VAL A 26 -21.60 -1.04 -3.79
CA VAL A 26 -20.48 -0.32 -4.43
C VAL A 26 -20.82 1.16 -4.62
N PHE A 27 -22.09 1.44 -4.87
CA PHE A 27 -22.72 2.73 -5.16
C PHE A 27 -23.59 3.22 -3.99
N GLY A 28 -23.35 2.76 -2.76
CA GLY A 28 -24.14 3.02 -1.54
C GLY A 28 -24.55 4.46 -1.27
N THR A 29 -25.44 4.61 -0.27
CA THR A 29 -26.07 5.87 0.15
C THR A 29 -25.10 7.03 -0.03
N GLN A 30 -25.50 8.06 -0.76
CA GLN A 30 -24.64 9.11 -1.34
C GLN A 30 -23.53 9.66 -0.42
N ARG A 31 -23.74 9.61 0.91
CA ARG A 31 -22.79 9.97 1.97
C ARG A 31 -21.55 9.05 2.05
N GLN A 32 -21.72 7.75 1.84
CA GLN A 32 -20.67 6.74 2.03
C GLN A 32 -19.63 6.74 0.90
N ARG A 33 -20.02 7.16 -0.30
CA ARG A 33 -19.13 7.25 -1.46
C ARG A 33 -18.02 8.27 -1.27
N ARG A 34 -18.33 9.48 -0.81
CA ARG A 34 -17.29 10.49 -0.53
C ARG A 34 -16.27 9.96 0.47
N THR A 35 -16.71 9.27 1.50
CA THR A 35 -15.80 8.72 2.52
C THR A 35 -14.97 7.54 1.99
N LEU A 36 -15.53 6.72 1.10
CA LEU A 36 -14.78 5.62 0.49
C LEU A 36 -13.77 6.12 -0.54
N ASP A 37 -14.14 7.05 -1.43
CA ASP A 37 -13.21 7.61 -2.42
C ASP A 37 -12.04 8.33 -1.74
N GLU A 38 -12.31 9.11 -0.68
CA GLU A 38 -11.27 9.78 0.12
C GLU A 38 -10.32 8.79 0.81
N ARG A 39 -10.88 7.71 1.38
CA ARG A 39 -10.08 6.67 2.06
C ARG A 39 -9.32 5.80 1.07
N VAL A 40 -9.92 5.44 -0.06
CA VAL A 40 -9.29 4.65 -1.12
C VAL A 40 -8.13 5.42 -1.73
N GLY A 41 -8.29 6.72 -2.01
CA GLY A 41 -7.20 7.60 -2.45
C GLY A 41 -6.04 7.61 -1.45
N ARG A 42 -6.34 7.67 -0.14
CA ARG A 42 -5.33 7.66 0.92
C ARG A 42 -4.61 6.31 1.05
N VAL A 43 -5.30 5.20 0.84
CA VAL A 43 -4.70 3.85 0.80
C VAL A 43 -3.77 3.70 -0.41
N ILE A 44 -4.21 4.11 -1.60
CA ILE A 44 -3.39 4.07 -2.82
C ILE A 44 -2.16 4.95 -2.65
N ALA A 45 -2.31 6.17 -2.13
CA ALA A 45 -1.19 7.05 -1.85
C ALA A 45 -0.20 6.42 -0.85
N GLY A 46 -0.69 5.81 0.23
CA GLY A 46 0.14 5.09 1.19
C GLY A 46 0.89 3.90 0.58
N MET A 47 0.23 3.15 -0.31
CA MET A 47 0.84 2.02 -1.02
C MET A 47 1.99 2.48 -1.94
N VAL A 48 1.79 3.59 -2.66
CA VAL A 48 2.84 4.19 -3.51
C VAL A 48 4.02 4.64 -2.66
N ILE A 49 3.79 5.33 -1.54
CA ILE A 49 4.85 5.78 -0.62
C ILE A 49 5.62 4.57 -0.07
N ALA A 50 4.92 3.53 0.39
CA ALA A 50 5.55 2.31 0.90
C ALA A 50 6.40 1.60 -0.16
N ALA A 51 5.91 1.54 -1.41
CA ALA A 51 6.66 0.96 -2.53
C ALA A 51 7.93 1.77 -2.84
N VAL A 52 7.84 3.10 -2.88
CA VAL A 52 8.98 3.99 -3.11
C VAL A 52 10.00 3.87 -1.97
N LEU A 53 9.55 3.82 -0.71
CA LEU A 53 10.44 3.63 0.43
C LEU A 53 11.17 2.28 0.37
N CYS A 54 10.45 1.21 0.03
CA CYS A 54 11.05 -0.12 -0.11
C CYS A 54 12.11 -0.12 -1.23
N ALA A 55 11.77 0.44 -2.40
CA ALA A 55 12.71 0.58 -3.51
C ALA A 55 13.92 1.46 -3.14
N GLY A 56 13.68 2.56 -2.42
CA GLY A 56 14.72 3.48 -1.95
C GLY A 56 15.68 2.83 -0.95
N CYS A 57 15.17 2.06 0.02
CA CYS A 57 15.99 1.33 0.98
C CYS A 57 16.89 0.29 0.29
N VAL A 58 16.33 -0.48 -0.64
CA VAL A 58 17.10 -1.47 -1.41
C VAL A 58 18.16 -0.79 -2.28
N GLY A 59 17.82 0.34 -2.92
CA GLY A 59 18.75 1.13 -3.71
C GLY A 59 19.89 1.72 -2.88
N TRP A 60 19.59 2.28 -1.70
CA TRP A 60 20.60 2.79 -0.77
C TRP A 60 21.53 1.66 -0.29
N SER A 61 21.00 0.46 -0.06
CA SER A 61 21.82 -0.70 0.33
C SER A 61 22.82 -1.12 -0.76
N PHE A 62 22.48 -0.91 -2.04
CA PHE A 62 23.40 -1.18 -3.15
C PHE A 62 24.44 -0.08 -3.35
N VAL A 63 24.00 1.19 -3.27
CA VAL A 63 24.88 2.38 -3.36
C VAL A 63 25.88 2.38 -2.21
N SER A 64 25.44 2.10 -0.99
CA SER A 64 26.31 2.00 0.18
C SER A 64 27.38 0.93 0.01
N HIS A 65 27.01 -0.28 -0.37
CA HIS A 65 27.97 -1.37 -0.57
C HIS A 65 28.96 -1.12 -1.72
N ARG A 66 28.60 -0.31 -2.73
CA ARG A 66 29.45 0.00 -3.89
C ARG A 66 30.26 1.30 -3.76
N LEU A 67 29.76 2.30 -3.03
CA LEU A 67 30.40 3.62 -2.86
C LEU A 67 31.05 3.82 -1.49
N MET A 68 30.60 3.13 -0.42
CA MET A 68 31.12 3.35 0.95
C MET A 68 32.42 2.60 1.25
N GLY A 69 33.14 2.17 0.20
CA GLY A 69 34.59 2.03 0.27
C GLY A 69 35.32 3.37 0.36
N GLN A 70 34.60 4.50 0.26
CA GLN A 70 35.07 5.85 0.59
C GLN A 70 34.08 6.47 1.59
N ASP A 71 34.59 6.85 2.75
CA ASP A 71 33.85 7.17 3.97
C ASP A 71 32.64 8.09 3.80
N PRO A 72 31.40 7.60 3.99
CA PRO A 72 30.21 8.43 4.19
C PRO A 72 30.10 8.98 5.63
N TYR A 73 31.02 8.56 6.52
CA TYR A 73 31.04 8.88 7.95
C TYR A 73 31.99 10.04 8.29
N SER A 74 32.28 10.96 7.35
CA SER A 74 32.88 12.26 7.69
C SER A 74 31.85 13.30 8.14
N GLY A 75 30.56 12.95 8.13
CA GLY A 75 29.46 13.76 8.64
C GLY A 75 29.12 13.47 10.10
N GLY A 76 29.84 14.10 11.02
CA GLY A 76 29.29 14.59 12.30
C GLY A 76 28.84 13.57 13.35
N GLY A 77 29.78 13.05 14.12
CA GLY A 77 29.53 12.61 15.49
C GLY A 77 30.64 13.15 16.39
N PRO A 78 30.36 13.97 17.44
CA PRO A 78 31.41 14.42 18.34
C PRO A 78 31.93 13.20 19.09
N THR A 79 33.16 12.81 18.80
CA THR A 79 33.92 11.87 19.60
C THR A 79 34.34 12.59 20.88
N PRO A 80 33.81 12.26 22.08
CA PRO A 80 34.42 12.73 23.31
C PRO A 80 35.78 12.04 23.40
N SER A 81 36.81 12.79 23.05
CA SER A 81 38.22 12.47 23.29
C SER A 81 38.37 12.21 24.78
N SER A 82 38.32 10.93 25.13
CA SER A 82 38.41 10.46 26.51
C SER A 82 39.88 10.45 26.88
N SER A 83 40.25 11.47 27.64
CA SER A 83 41.52 11.63 28.32
C SER A 83 41.91 10.37 29.11
N HIS A 84 43.04 9.76 28.79
CA HIS A 84 43.76 8.84 29.68
C HIS A 84 45.26 9.10 29.47
N THR A 85 45.79 10.14 30.12
CA THR A 85 46.48 10.11 31.42
C THR A 85 47.95 9.71 31.30
N SER A 86 48.80 10.68 31.60
CA SER A 86 50.25 10.58 31.67
C SER A 86 50.72 9.56 32.70
N ARG A 87 51.71 8.74 32.35
CA ARG A 87 52.88 8.44 33.17
C ARG A 87 53.98 7.76 32.37
#